data_AF-A0A3D9D116-F1
#
_entry.id   AF-A0A3D9D116-F1
#
_cell.length_a   1.000
_cell.length_b   1.000
_cell.length_c   1.000
_cell.angle_alpha   90.00
_cell.angle_beta   90.00
_cell.angle_gamma   90.00
#
_symmetry.space_group_name_H-M   'P 1'
#
loop_
_entity.id
_entity.type
_entity.pdbx_description
1 polymer ?
#
loop_
_entity_poly.entity_id
_entity_poly.type
_entity_poly.pdbx_seq_one_letter_code
_entity_poly.pdbx_strand_id
1 'polypeptide(L)' 'MRKMDLQQWDSNEEFMEAYSYRKKTFEKIEIRYEKEDFFVEDLQKNNLLKIESSKGFLGLF' A
#
# COMPACT_ATOMS: atom_id res chain seq x y z
N MET A 1 -14.03 -1.28 13.71
CA MET A 1 -12.86 -0.40 13.86
C MET A 1 -13.31 0.79 14.69
N ARG A 2 -12.66 1.06 15.81
CA ARG A 2 -13.00 2.18 16.71
C ARG A 2 -12.73 3.49 15.96
N LYS A 3 -13.39 4.58 16.38
CA LYS A 3 -13.27 5.92 15.78
C LYS A 3 -11.83 6.47 15.70
N MET A 4 -10.89 5.85 16.42
CA MET A 4 -9.46 6.20 16.45
C MET A 4 -8.59 5.33 15.51
N ASP A 5 -9.15 4.29 14.90
CA ASP A 5 -8.43 3.41 13.97
C ASP A 5 -8.34 4.05 12.57
N LEU A 6 -9.19 5.05 12.29
CA LEU A 6 -9.18 5.83 11.07
C LEU A 6 -8.30 7.06 11.30
N GLN A 7 -7.06 6.97 10.85
CA GLN A 7 -6.20 8.13 10.75
C GLN A 7 -6.44 8.79 9.39
N GLN A 8 -6.80 10.06 9.42
CA GLN A 8 -6.82 10.90 8.24
C GLN A 8 -5.38 11.32 7.92
N TRP A 9 -5.05 11.33 6.64
CA TRP A 9 -3.78 11.81 6.11
C TRP A 9 -4.09 12.95 5.15
N ASP A 10 -3.32 14.03 5.24
CA ASP A 10 -3.55 15.23 4.43
C ASP A 10 -2.81 15.16 3.08
N SER A 11 -1.84 14.26 2.94
CA SER A 11 -1.16 13.98 1.67
C SER A 11 -0.79 12.51 1.48
N ASN A 12 -0.46 12.15 0.24
CA ASN A 12 0.07 10.82 -0.09
C ASN A 12 1.41 10.58 0.62
N GLU A 13 2.30 11.57 0.71
CA GLU A 13 3.59 11.40 1.39
C GLU A 13 3.42 11.06 2.87
N GLU A 14 2.51 11.77 3.56
CA GLU A 14 2.22 11.51 4.97
C GLU A 14 1.71 10.08 5.18
N PHE A 15 0.79 9.64 4.31
CA PHE A 15 0.30 8.27 4.31
C PHE A 15 1.42 7.25 4.06
N MET A 16 2.22 7.44 3.02
CA MET A 16 3.27 6.49 2.61
C MET A 16 4.35 6.36 3.69
N GLU A 17 4.79 7.46 4.29
CA GLU A 17 5.77 7.46 5.37
C GLU A 17 5.23 6.71 6.59
N ALA A 18 4.03 7.08 7.06
CA ALA A 18 3.46 6.46 8.25
C ALA A 18 3.13 4.98 8.04
N TYR A 19 2.65 4.61 6.86
CA TYR A 19 2.41 3.21 6.50
C TYR A 19 3.71 2.40 6.50
N SER A 20 4.75 2.91 5.84
CA SER A 20 6.06 2.25 5.75
C SER A 20 6.69 2.08 7.13
N TYR A 21 6.60 3.11 7.98
CA TYR A 21 7.07 3.05 9.36
C TYR A 21 6.36 1.94 10.18
N ARG A 22 5.04 1.83 10.05
CA ARG A 22 4.27 0.78 10.73
C ARG A 22 4.66 -0.62 10.25
N LYS A 23 4.78 -0.81 8.93
CA LYS A 23 5.21 -2.08 8.34
C LYS A 23 6.61 -2.49 8.80
N LYS A 24 7.55 -1.54 8.87
CA LYS A 24 8.89 -1.80 9.40
C LYS A 24 8.87 -2.13 10.89
N THR A 25 8.08 -1.42 11.67
CA THR A 25 8.05 -1.57 13.15
C THR A 25 7.46 -2.91 13.56
N PHE A 26 6.26 -3.22 13.05
CA PHE A 26 5.45 -4.35 13.52
C PHE A 26 5.63 -5.62 12.68
N GLU A 27 5.88 -5.47 11.39
CA GLU A 27 5.93 -6.61 10.44
C GLU A 27 7.35 -6.88 9.92
N LYS A 28 8.33 -6.02 10.26
CA LYS A 28 9.73 -6.09 9.77
C LYS A 28 9.84 -6.06 8.24
N ILE A 29 8.85 -5.46 7.58
CA ILE A 29 8.81 -5.24 6.14
C ILE A 29 9.32 -3.84 5.86
N GLU A 30 10.36 -3.72 5.03
CA GLU A 30 10.87 -2.43 4.57
C GLU A 30 10.17 -2.02 3.27
N ILE A 31 9.63 -0.80 3.24
CA ILE A 31 8.91 -0.21 2.11
C ILE A 31 9.49 1.18 1.91
N ARG A 32 9.96 1.45 0.68
CA ARG A 32 10.45 2.77 0.28
C ARG A 32 9.27 3.71 0.04
N TYR A 33 9.34 4.92 0.58
CA TYR A 33 8.23 5.89 0.52
C TYR A 33 8.65 7.24 -0.09
N GLU A 34 9.89 7.38 -0.53
CA GLU A 34 10.42 8.63 -1.09
C GLU A 34 9.77 8.98 -2.44
N LYS A 35 9.23 7.98 -3.13
CA LYS A 35 8.50 8.11 -4.40
C LYS A 35 7.39 7.07 -4.49
N GLU A 36 6.26 7.47 -5.07
CA GLU A 36 5.10 6.59 -5.26
C GLU A 36 5.44 5.31 -6.04
N ASP A 37 6.26 5.42 -7.09
CA ASP A 37 6.66 4.25 -7.89
C ASP A 37 7.37 3.18 -7.06
N PHE A 38 8.30 3.58 -6.19
CA PHE A 38 9.03 2.65 -5.32
C PHE A 38 8.12 2.05 -4.25
N PHE A 39 7.22 2.87 -3.71
CA PHE A 39 6.24 2.45 -2.73
C PHE A 39 5.32 1.37 -3.31
N VAL A 40 4.74 1.62 -4.49
CA VAL A 40 3.87 0.65 -5.18
C VAL A 40 4.62 -0.63 -5.52
N GLU A 41 5.84 -0.53 -6.03
CA GLU A 41 6.68 -1.69 -6.35
C GLU A 41 6.91 -2.56 -5.10
N ASP A 42 7.26 -1.95 -3.97
CA ASP A 42 7.52 -2.66 -2.72
C ASP A 42 6.24 -3.28 -2.13
N LEU A 43 5.09 -2.61 -2.28
CA LEU A 43 3.79 -3.21 -1.90
C LEU A 43 3.48 -4.46 -2.72
N GLN A 44 3.76 -4.45 -4.02
CA GLN A 44 3.55 -5.62 -4.89
C GLN A 44 4.51 -6.76 -4.53
N LYS A 45 5.80 -6.47 -4.34
CA LYS A 45 6.82 -7.46 -3.94
C LYS A 45 6.48 -8.16 -2.63
N ASN A 46 5.91 -7.42 -1.68
CA ASN A 46 5.50 -7.96 -0.39
C ASN A 46 4.08 -8.56 -0.38
N ASN A 47 3.43 -8.71 -1.54
CA ASN A 47 2.05 -9.18 -1.68
C ASN A 47 1.01 -8.36 -0.89
N LEU A 48 1.31 -7.09 -0.60
CA LEU A 48 0.42 -6.15 0.08
C LEU A 48 -0.54 -5.46 -0.89
N LEU A 49 -0.17 -5.40 -2.18
CA LEU A 49 -0.99 -4.87 -3.25
C LEU A 49 -0.98 -5.84 -4.44
N LYS A 50 -2.16 -6.29 -4.86
CA LYS A 50 -2.35 -7.01 -6.12
C LYS A 50 -3.14 -6.11 -7.05
N ILE A 51 -2.53 -5.76 -8.18
CA ILE A 51 -3.22 -5.05 -9.24
C ILE A 51 -3.78 -6.13 -10.17
N GLU A 52 -5.06 -6.45 -10.00
CA GLU A 52 -5.74 -7.33 -10.95
C GLU A 52 -5.86 -6.59 -12.28
N SER A 53 -5.26 -7.12 -13.34
CA SER A 53 -5.57 -6.63 -14.67
C SER A 53 -7.02 -6.99 -14.96
N SER A 54 -7.87 -6.02 -15.28
CA SER A 54 -9.28 -6.23 -15.65
C SER A 54 -9.48 -7.05 -16.95
N LYS A 55 -8.43 -7.66 -17.51
CA LYS A 55 -8.44 -8.46 -18.75
C LYS A 55 -9.05 -9.87 -18.61
N GLY A 56 -9.95 -10.09 -17.66
CA GLY A 56 -10.49 -11.43 -17.36
C GLY A 56 -11.99 -11.56 -17.10
N PHE A 57 -12.78 -10.47 -17.15
CA PHE A 57 -14.22 -10.52 -16.84
C PHE A 57 -15.15 -10.35 -18.05
N LEU A 58 -14.65 -10.54 -19.27
CA LEU A 58 -15.45 -10.70 -20.50
C LEU A 58 -15.01 -11.95 -21.27
N GLY A 59 -14.81 -13.07 -20.55
CA GLY A 59 -14.62 -14.40 -21.12
C GLY A 59 -15.94 -15.15 -21.35
N LEU A 60 -16.98 -14.45 -21.81
CA LEU A 60 -18.24 -15.02 -22.27
C LEU A 60 -18.62 -14.34 -23.59
N PHE A 61 -18.56 -15.14 -24.66
CA PHE A 61 -18.85 -14.92 -26.08
C PHE A 61 -17.70 -14.44 -26.96
#